data_AF-A0A662IKI9-F1
#
_entry.id   AF-A0A662IKI9-F1
#
_cell.length_a   1.000
_cell.length_b   1.000
_cell.length_c   1.000
_cell.angle_alpha   90.00
_cell.angle_beta   90.00
_cell.angle_gamma   90.00
#
_symmetry.space_group_name_H-M   'P 1'
#
loop_
_entity.id
_entity.type
_entity.pdbx_description
1 polymer ?
#
loop_
_entity_poly.entity_id
_entity_poly.type
_entity_poly.pdbx_seq_one_letter_code
_entity_poly.pdbx_strand_id
1 'polypeptide(L)'
;MSNLDSKILRIFGDLAVDKRLARLEVVSRLPRFIAEYLISRYQKSGTSDWTVKLAKVVEEYYPDPRDKDKVLSRAKREGRITLIDEFKATVDLKRNMYFLHIPNLQIYDALINESLVSRYERILSGLWGIGVLEYMPTLVEAVRSRSRDKIFFTPLILEEFEPFQVYNIDVNTFVEGRYEFSTREWIDLLVKSIGLNPSVYSFRQKLLLLFRLVPLVEGNVNLLELGPRATGKTYLYRNISYYTRIYAGGT
;
A
#
# COMPACT_ATOMS: atom_id res chain seq x y z
N MET A 1 -15.96 20.29 13.05
CA MET A 1 -14.49 20.16 12.96
C MET A 1 -13.90 20.79 14.20
N SER A 2 -12.91 20.17 14.84
CA SER A 2 -12.24 20.76 16.00
C SER A 2 -11.32 21.92 15.57
N ASN A 3 -10.93 22.80 16.51
CA ASN A 3 -9.97 23.88 16.24
C ASN A 3 -8.65 23.32 15.64
N LEU A 4 -8.19 22.19 16.17
CA LEU A 4 -7.00 21.49 15.65
C LEU A 4 -7.20 21.01 14.20
N ASP A 5 -8.38 20.53 13.82
CA ASP A 5 -8.64 20.08 12.43
C ASP A 5 -8.55 21.21 11.42
N SER A 6 -9.14 22.37 11.75
CA SER A 6 -9.07 23.55 10.89
C SER A 6 -7.62 24.04 10.75
N LYS A 7 -6.84 23.98 11.84
CA LYS A 7 -5.42 24.34 11.83
C LYS A 7 -4.59 23.39 10.98
N ILE A 8 -4.80 22.08 11.10
CA ILE A 8 -4.13 21.06 10.28
C ILE A 8 -4.40 21.31 8.80
N LEU A 9 -5.66 21.53 8.42
CA LEU A 9 -6.02 21.81 7.03
C LEU A 9 -5.41 23.12 6.51
N ARG A 10 -5.33 24.15 7.35
CA ARG A 10 -4.69 25.41 6.97
C ARG A 10 -3.20 25.26 6.70
N ILE A 11 -2.49 24.49 7.53
CA ILE A 11 -1.03 24.36 7.44
C ILE A 11 -0.60 23.30 6.42
N PHE A 12 -1.25 22.14 6.42
CA PHE A 12 -0.84 20.98 5.63
C PHE A 12 -1.68 20.78 4.37
N GLY A 13 -2.82 21.47 4.23
CA GLY A 13 -3.68 21.43 3.06
C GLY A 13 -3.94 20.00 2.60
N ASP A 14 -3.48 19.71 1.39
CA ASP A 14 -3.70 18.45 0.68
C ASP A 14 -2.95 17.24 1.26
N LEU A 15 -2.03 17.44 2.20
CA LEU A 15 -1.40 16.35 2.94
C LEU A 15 -2.32 15.81 4.05
N ALA A 16 -3.32 16.59 4.47
CA ALA A 16 -4.28 16.18 5.47
C ALA A 16 -5.42 15.38 4.83
N VAL A 17 -5.68 14.19 5.37
CA VAL A 17 -6.76 13.30 4.89
C VAL A 17 -7.78 13.11 6.00
N ASP A 18 -9.07 13.18 5.65
CA ASP A 18 -10.12 12.79 6.58
C ASP A 18 -10.18 11.27 6.72
N LYS A 19 -9.54 10.77 7.78
CA LYS A 19 -9.46 9.33 8.09
C LYS A 19 -10.82 8.66 8.33
N ARG A 20 -11.90 9.42 8.52
CA ARG A 20 -13.26 8.83 8.60
C ARG A 20 -13.65 8.18 7.26
N LEU A 21 -13.15 8.73 6.15
CA LEU A 21 -13.42 8.24 4.80
C LEU A 21 -12.74 6.90 4.52
N ALA A 22 -11.60 6.61 5.19
CA ALA A 22 -10.94 5.32 5.11
C ALA A 22 -11.73 4.17 5.77
N ARG A 23 -12.86 4.47 6.43
CA ARG A 23 -13.80 3.48 6.98
C ARG A 23 -14.96 3.16 6.05
N LEU A 24 -15.06 3.82 4.89
CA LEU A 24 -16.07 3.49 3.89
C LEU A 24 -15.88 2.04 3.44
N GLU A 25 -16.97 1.27 3.36
CA GLU A 25 -16.92 -0.17 3.06
C GLU A 25 -16.08 -0.48 1.83
N VAL A 26 -16.19 0.36 0.78
CA VAL A 26 -15.56 0.11 -0.51
C VAL A 26 -14.04 0.08 -0.44
N VAL A 27 -13.44 0.92 0.41
CA VAL A 27 -11.98 0.96 0.62
C VAL A 27 -11.53 0.21 1.86
N SER A 28 -12.46 -0.25 2.71
CA SER A 28 -12.15 -0.95 3.96
C SER A 28 -11.42 -2.29 3.76
N ARG A 29 -11.52 -2.88 2.57
CA ARG A 29 -10.82 -4.11 2.17
C ARG A 29 -9.34 -3.89 1.86
N LEU A 30 -8.92 -2.65 1.60
CA LEU A 30 -7.54 -2.29 1.35
C LEU A 30 -6.79 -2.06 2.67
N PRO A 31 -5.46 -2.26 2.70
CA PRO A 31 -4.65 -1.75 3.80
C PRO A 31 -4.89 -0.24 4.00
N ARG A 32 -4.94 0.21 5.26
CA ARG A 32 -5.38 1.59 5.56
C ARG A 32 -4.56 2.66 4.86
N PHE A 33 -3.23 2.51 4.82
CA PHE A 33 -2.36 3.48 4.16
C PHE A 33 -2.65 3.59 2.65
N ILE A 34 -3.08 2.51 2.00
CA ILE A 34 -3.53 2.50 0.60
C ILE A 34 -4.87 3.22 0.44
N ALA A 35 -5.83 2.92 1.32
CA ALA A 35 -7.10 3.62 1.33
C ALA A 35 -6.92 5.13 1.51
N GLU A 36 -6.08 5.56 2.46
CA GLU A 36 -5.75 6.96 2.70
C GLU A 36 -5.07 7.62 1.49
N TYR A 37 -4.13 6.93 0.83
CA TYR A 37 -3.49 7.40 -0.41
C TYR A 37 -4.51 7.64 -1.53
N LEU A 38 -5.37 6.65 -1.79
CA LEU A 38 -6.37 6.75 -2.86
C LEU A 38 -7.40 7.85 -2.55
N ILE A 39 -7.86 7.97 -1.29
CA ILE A 39 -8.77 9.05 -0.89
C ILE A 39 -8.13 10.42 -1.17
N SER A 40 -6.88 10.63 -0.75
CA SER A 40 -6.16 11.88 -1.00
C SER A 40 -6.09 12.18 -2.51
N ARG A 41 -5.70 11.19 -3.32
CA ARG A 41 -5.56 11.36 -4.78
C ARG A 41 -6.89 11.72 -5.45
N TYR A 42 -7.97 11.00 -5.15
CA TYR A 42 -9.27 11.24 -5.78
C TYR A 42 -9.94 12.51 -5.25
N GLN A 43 -9.76 12.85 -3.98
CA GLN A 43 -10.27 14.11 -3.42
C GLN A 43 -9.62 15.33 -4.10
N LYS A 44 -8.30 15.30 -4.38
CA LYS A 44 -7.60 16.36 -5.10
C LYS A 44 -8.10 16.58 -6.53
N SER A 45 -8.70 15.57 -7.16
CA SER A 45 -9.23 15.70 -8.52
C SER A 45 -10.43 16.65 -8.63
N GLY A 46 -11.01 17.08 -7.50
CA GLY A 46 -12.05 18.12 -7.45
C GLY A 46 -13.43 17.71 -7.97
N THR A 47 -13.63 16.47 -8.40
CA THR A 47 -14.97 16.01 -8.82
C THR A 47 -15.89 15.74 -7.63
N SER A 48 -17.14 16.24 -7.70
CA SER A 48 -18.17 16.06 -6.67
C SER A 48 -18.42 14.59 -6.30
N ASP A 49 -18.25 13.67 -7.26
CA ASP A 49 -18.51 12.24 -7.11
C ASP A 49 -17.22 11.40 -6.98
N TRP A 50 -16.14 11.98 -6.45
CA TRP A 50 -14.86 11.29 -6.31
C TRP A 50 -14.97 9.99 -5.49
N THR A 51 -15.90 9.92 -4.52
CA THR A 51 -16.17 8.71 -3.72
C THR A 51 -16.72 7.58 -4.58
N VAL A 52 -17.64 7.87 -5.50
CA VAL A 52 -18.23 6.88 -6.43
C VAL A 52 -17.17 6.40 -7.43
N LYS A 53 -16.32 7.31 -7.92
CA LYS A 53 -15.21 6.94 -8.81
C LYS A 53 -14.20 6.05 -8.11
N LEU A 54 -13.79 6.41 -6.90
CA LEU A 54 -12.89 5.61 -6.08
C LEU A 54 -13.49 4.23 -5.81
N ALA A 55 -14.78 4.18 -5.48
CA ALA A 55 -15.49 2.93 -5.24
C ALA A 55 -15.42 1.99 -6.45
N LYS A 56 -15.73 2.51 -7.65
CA LYS A 56 -15.63 1.75 -8.91
C LYS A 56 -14.23 1.24 -9.17
N VAL A 57 -13.22 2.10 -9.00
CA VAL A 57 -11.80 1.73 -9.23
C VAL A 57 -11.37 0.60 -8.29
N VAL A 58 -11.74 0.65 -7.01
CA VAL A 58 -11.41 -0.42 -6.06
C VAL A 58 -12.20 -1.69 -6.35
N GLU A 59 -13.47 -1.59 -6.71
CA GLU A 59 -14.28 -2.75 -7.08
C GLU A 59 -13.75 -3.45 -8.35
N GLU A 60 -13.33 -2.67 -9.35
CA GLU A 60 -12.87 -3.17 -10.65
C GLU A 60 -11.44 -3.72 -10.61
N TYR A 61 -10.54 -3.04 -9.88
CA TYR A 61 -9.11 -3.35 -9.88
C TYR A 61 -8.61 -4.04 -8.61
N TYR A 62 -9.38 -4.11 -7.53
CA TYR A 62 -9.02 -4.89 -6.33
C TYR A 62 -9.98 -6.09 -6.13
N PRO A 63 -9.81 -7.16 -6.93
CA PRO A 63 -10.67 -8.34 -6.85
C PRO A 63 -10.44 -9.10 -5.54
N ASP A 64 -11.45 -9.84 -5.10
CA ASP A 64 -11.27 -10.82 -4.02
C ASP A 64 -10.37 -11.96 -4.52
N PRO A 65 -9.39 -12.44 -3.73
CA PRO A 65 -8.54 -13.57 -4.13
C PRO A 65 -9.31 -14.84 -4.53
N ARG A 66 -10.56 -15.00 -4.07
CA ARG A 66 -11.45 -16.10 -4.46
C ARG A 66 -11.94 -15.99 -5.90
N ASP A 67 -11.97 -14.78 -6.47
CA ASP A 67 -12.40 -14.51 -7.84
C ASP A 67 -11.24 -14.55 -8.85
N LYS A 68 -10.05 -15.05 -8.47
CA LYS A 68 -8.85 -15.08 -9.33
C LYS A 68 -9.12 -15.69 -10.71
N ASP A 69 -9.90 -16.76 -10.80
CA ASP A 69 -10.16 -17.44 -12.08
C ASP A 69 -11.01 -16.58 -13.04
N LYS A 70 -11.90 -15.73 -12.49
CA LYS A 70 -12.65 -14.76 -13.30
C LYS A 70 -11.71 -13.69 -13.86
N VAL A 71 -10.77 -13.22 -13.04
CA VAL A 71 -9.77 -12.22 -13.45
C VAL A 71 -8.83 -12.79 -14.52
N LEU A 72 -8.37 -14.03 -14.35
CA LEU A 72 -7.53 -14.72 -15.34
C LEU A 72 -8.30 -15.01 -16.64
N SER A 73 -9.57 -15.38 -16.54
CA SER A 73 -10.45 -15.55 -17.72
C SER A 73 -10.58 -14.23 -18.49
N ARG A 74 -10.75 -13.10 -17.77
CA ARG A 74 -10.75 -11.76 -18.35
C ARG A 74 -9.43 -11.44 -19.04
N ALA A 75 -8.29 -11.67 -18.39
CA ALA A 75 -6.97 -11.48 -19.00
C ALA A 75 -6.77 -12.29 -20.27
N LYS A 76 -7.19 -13.56 -20.27
CA LYS A 76 -7.12 -14.42 -21.46
C LYS A 76 -7.99 -13.90 -22.61
N ARG A 77 -9.18 -13.37 -22.32
CA ARG A 77 -10.14 -12.90 -23.33
C ARG A 77 -9.78 -11.52 -23.88
N GLU A 78 -9.39 -10.60 -23.00
CA GLU A 78 -9.18 -9.18 -23.31
C GLU A 78 -7.71 -8.86 -23.59
N GLY A 79 -6.80 -9.79 -23.31
CA GLY A 79 -5.36 -9.64 -23.50
C GLY A 79 -4.69 -8.76 -22.43
N ARG A 80 -5.45 -7.98 -21.65
CA ARG A 80 -4.92 -7.03 -20.68
C ARG A 80 -5.87 -6.88 -19.50
N ILE A 81 -5.32 -6.75 -18.29
CA ILE A 81 -6.07 -6.45 -17.07
C ILE A 81 -5.32 -5.44 -16.20
N THR A 82 -6.08 -4.64 -15.45
CA THR A 82 -5.54 -3.74 -14.44
C THR A 82 -5.87 -4.27 -13.06
N LEU A 83 -4.90 -4.22 -12.15
CA LEU A 83 -5.02 -4.80 -10.82
C LEU A 83 -4.27 -3.97 -9.77
N ILE A 84 -4.86 -3.84 -8.59
CA ILE A 84 -4.23 -3.31 -7.38
C ILE A 84 -3.67 -4.50 -6.61
N ASP A 85 -2.36 -4.54 -6.39
CA ASP A 85 -1.69 -5.58 -5.60
C ASP A 85 -0.43 -5.06 -4.89
N GLU A 86 0.10 -5.90 -4.02
CA GLU A 86 1.49 -5.86 -3.55
C GLU A 86 2.40 -6.62 -4.53
N PHE A 87 2.81 -5.96 -5.61
CA PHE A 87 3.70 -6.55 -6.60
C PHE A 87 5.12 -6.69 -6.06
N LYS A 88 5.71 -7.87 -6.21
CA LYS A 88 7.12 -8.11 -5.83
C LYS A 88 7.89 -8.74 -6.97
N ALA A 89 9.02 -8.16 -7.34
CA ALA A 89 9.93 -8.77 -8.30
C ALA A 89 10.97 -9.66 -7.60
N THR A 90 11.35 -10.76 -8.24
CA THR A 90 12.48 -11.61 -7.84
C THR A 90 13.39 -11.89 -9.03
N VAL A 91 14.68 -12.10 -8.78
CA VAL A 91 15.69 -12.33 -9.81
C VAL A 91 15.96 -13.83 -9.93
N ASP A 92 15.94 -14.36 -11.14
CA ASP A 92 16.49 -15.67 -11.47
C ASP A 92 17.66 -15.52 -12.44
N LEU A 93 18.87 -15.59 -11.90
CA LEU A 93 20.12 -15.47 -12.67
C LEU A 93 20.36 -16.67 -13.59
N LYS A 94 19.82 -17.86 -13.28
CA LYS A 94 20.01 -19.04 -14.13
C LYS A 94 19.27 -18.88 -15.45
N ARG A 95 18.13 -18.20 -15.39
CA ARG A 95 17.28 -17.92 -16.55
C ARG A 95 17.50 -16.54 -17.14
N ASN A 96 18.24 -15.68 -16.43
CA ASN A 96 18.43 -14.27 -16.75
C ASN A 96 17.09 -13.54 -16.89
N MET A 97 16.21 -13.70 -15.89
CA MET A 97 14.86 -13.14 -15.90
C MET A 97 14.47 -12.57 -14.53
N TYR A 98 13.54 -11.63 -14.55
CA TYR A 98 12.80 -11.21 -13.35
C TYR A 98 11.43 -11.89 -13.34
N PHE A 99 11.09 -12.51 -12.21
CA PHE A 99 9.75 -12.99 -11.94
C PHE A 99 8.96 -11.98 -11.11
N LEU A 100 7.66 -11.98 -11.31
CA LEU A 100 6.71 -11.13 -10.63
C LEU A 100 5.77 -11.97 -9.77
N HIS A 101 5.62 -11.54 -8.54
CA HIS A 101 4.64 -12.05 -7.60
C HIS A 101 3.41 -11.15 -7.62
N ILE A 102 2.24 -11.76 -7.79
CA ILE A 102 0.92 -11.16 -7.81
C ILE A 102 0.06 -11.90 -6.77
N PRO A 103 0.16 -11.53 -5.48
CA PRO A 103 -0.50 -12.24 -4.37
C PRO A 103 -2.01 -12.46 -4.56
N ASN A 104 -2.75 -11.47 -5.06
CA ASN A 104 -4.21 -11.61 -5.24
C ASN A 104 -4.57 -12.69 -6.26
N LEU A 105 -3.70 -12.93 -7.26
CA LEU A 105 -3.89 -13.99 -8.26
C LEU A 105 -3.21 -15.31 -7.86
N GLN A 106 -2.44 -15.31 -6.77
CA GLN A 106 -1.60 -16.45 -6.33
C GLN A 106 -0.61 -16.90 -7.41
N ILE A 107 -0.10 -15.94 -8.19
CA ILE A 107 0.89 -16.17 -9.25
C ILE A 107 2.23 -15.63 -8.75
N TYR A 108 3.27 -16.46 -8.84
CA TYR A 108 4.61 -16.14 -8.34
C TYR A 108 5.69 -16.27 -9.42
N ASP A 109 5.27 -16.55 -10.64
CA ASP A 109 6.11 -16.83 -11.80
C ASP A 109 5.64 -16.05 -13.04
N ALA A 110 4.92 -14.94 -12.84
CA ALA A 110 4.65 -13.97 -13.89
C ALA A 110 5.95 -13.23 -14.25
N LEU A 111 5.93 -12.42 -15.31
CA LEU A 111 7.09 -11.66 -15.77
C LEU A 111 6.92 -10.16 -15.48
N ILE A 112 8.04 -9.46 -15.45
CA ILE A 112 8.09 -8.00 -15.32
C ILE A 112 9.15 -7.44 -16.25
N ASN A 113 8.86 -6.32 -16.89
CA ASN A 113 9.81 -5.61 -17.73
C ASN A 113 10.98 -5.04 -16.89
N GLU A 114 12.22 -5.26 -17.32
CA GLU A 114 13.42 -4.79 -16.60
C GLU A 114 13.41 -3.28 -16.36
N SER A 115 12.84 -2.50 -17.31
CA SER A 115 12.74 -1.05 -17.17
C SER A 115 11.88 -0.62 -15.97
N LEU A 116 10.85 -1.40 -15.60
CA LEU A 116 10.06 -1.15 -14.40
C LEU A 116 10.85 -1.47 -13.13
N VAL A 117 11.67 -2.53 -13.15
CA VAL A 117 12.55 -2.88 -12.02
C VAL A 117 13.58 -1.78 -11.80
N SER A 118 14.23 -1.30 -12.87
CA SER A 118 15.20 -0.20 -12.77
C SER A 118 14.55 1.12 -12.32
N ARG A 119 13.33 1.42 -12.80
CA ARG A 119 12.61 2.63 -12.40
C ARG A 119 12.13 2.58 -10.95
N TYR A 120 11.70 1.41 -10.49
CA TYR A 120 11.12 1.20 -9.17
C TYR A 120 11.87 0.11 -8.42
N GLU A 121 13.16 0.32 -8.12
CA GLU A 121 14.05 -0.67 -7.49
C GLU A 121 13.44 -1.35 -6.25
N ARG A 122 12.66 -0.59 -5.47
CA ARG A 122 11.95 -1.09 -4.28
C ARG A 122 10.93 -2.20 -4.55
N ILE A 123 10.52 -2.42 -5.80
CA ILE A 123 9.64 -3.54 -6.18
C ILE A 123 10.27 -4.90 -5.85
N LEU A 124 11.60 -4.98 -5.72
CA LEU A 124 12.31 -6.17 -5.23
C LEU A 124 11.97 -6.52 -3.76
N SER A 125 11.57 -5.52 -2.97
CA SER A 125 11.08 -5.69 -1.59
C SER A 125 9.56 -5.86 -1.51
N GLY A 126 8.88 -5.69 -2.65
CA GLY A 126 7.44 -5.58 -2.79
C GLY A 126 6.97 -4.12 -2.75
N LEU A 127 5.95 -3.78 -3.53
CA LEU A 127 5.33 -2.45 -3.58
C LEU A 127 3.84 -2.57 -3.87
N TRP A 128 3.04 -1.84 -3.10
CA TRP A 128 1.64 -1.64 -3.44
C TRP A 128 1.52 -0.64 -4.58
N GLY A 129 0.64 -0.94 -5.54
CA GLY A 129 0.33 -0.02 -6.62
C GLY A 129 -0.77 -0.55 -7.53
N ILE A 130 -1.08 0.22 -8.55
CA ILE A 130 -1.90 -0.22 -9.66
C ILE A 130 -0.98 -0.68 -10.80
N GLY A 131 -1.13 -1.95 -11.16
CA GLY A 131 -0.35 -2.60 -12.21
C GLY A 131 -1.24 -2.97 -13.37
N VAL A 132 -0.69 -2.87 -14.58
CA VAL A 132 -1.36 -3.33 -15.79
C VAL A 132 -0.61 -4.55 -16.31
N LEU A 133 -1.32 -5.68 -16.32
CA LEU A 133 -0.80 -6.98 -16.74
C LEU A 133 -1.28 -7.30 -18.15
N GLU A 134 -0.37 -7.65 -19.02
CA GLU A 134 -0.65 -8.12 -20.38
C GLU A 134 -0.48 -9.64 -20.46
N TYR A 135 -1.44 -10.31 -21.08
CA TYR A 135 -1.40 -11.75 -21.36
C TYR A 135 -0.76 -11.99 -22.73
N MET A 136 0.43 -12.58 -22.72
CA MET A 136 1.25 -12.81 -23.93
C MET A 136 1.43 -14.31 -24.22
N PRO A 137 0.44 -15.00 -24.80
CA PRO A 137 0.52 -16.44 -25.08
C PRO A 137 1.62 -16.80 -26.08
N THR A 138 2.02 -15.87 -26.95
CA THR A 138 3.09 -16.02 -27.94
C THR A 138 4.44 -16.36 -27.30
N LEU A 139 4.69 -15.93 -26.06
CA LEU A 139 5.91 -16.31 -25.32
C LEU A 139 5.96 -17.81 -25.04
N VAL A 140 4.82 -18.42 -24.75
CA VAL A 140 4.72 -19.87 -24.53
C VAL A 140 5.02 -20.62 -25.83
N GLU A 141 4.50 -20.14 -26.95
CA GLU A 141 4.74 -20.73 -28.28
C GLU A 141 6.21 -20.61 -28.70
N ALA A 142 6.84 -19.47 -28.43
CA ALA A 142 8.26 -19.25 -28.68
C ALA A 142 9.16 -20.20 -27.87
N VAL A 143 8.80 -20.49 -26.62
CA VAL A 143 9.56 -21.44 -25.78
C VAL A 143 9.34 -22.89 -26.24
N ARG A 144 8.09 -23.27 -26.54
CA ARG A 144 7.76 -24.61 -27.05
C ARG A 144 8.39 -24.93 -28.42
N SER A 145 8.59 -23.90 -29.26
CA SER A 145 9.22 -24.08 -30.57
C SER A 145 10.75 -24.19 -30.49
N ARG A 146 11.38 -23.59 -29.48
CA ARG A 146 12.83 -23.66 -29.26
C ARG A 146 13.28 -24.86 -28.43
N SER A 147 12.42 -25.41 -27.58
CA SER A 147 12.73 -26.57 -26.72
C SER A 147 11.48 -27.36 -26.35
N ARG A 148 11.62 -28.65 -26.03
CA ARG A 148 10.56 -29.48 -25.41
C ARG A 148 10.42 -29.22 -23.90
N ASP A 149 11.11 -28.22 -23.37
CA ASP A 149 11.09 -27.91 -21.95
C ASP A 149 9.70 -27.54 -21.44
N LYS A 150 9.47 -27.87 -20.17
CA LYS A 150 8.26 -27.50 -19.45
C LYS A 150 8.21 -25.98 -19.30
N ILE A 151 7.05 -25.39 -19.58
CA ILE A 151 6.81 -23.96 -19.33
C ILE A 151 7.02 -23.70 -17.83
N PHE A 152 7.87 -22.73 -17.51
CA PHE A 152 8.31 -22.43 -16.14
C PHE A 152 7.82 -21.05 -15.65
N PHE A 153 6.98 -20.38 -16.43
CA PHE A 153 6.43 -19.07 -16.12
C PHE A 153 4.96 -18.99 -16.53
N THR A 154 4.22 -18.10 -15.89
CA THR A 154 2.88 -17.71 -16.33
C THR A 154 3.03 -16.57 -17.35
N PRO A 155 2.42 -16.64 -18.55
CA PRO A 155 2.58 -15.62 -19.61
C PRO A 155 1.75 -14.36 -19.35
N LEU A 156 1.91 -13.80 -18.15
CA LEU A 156 1.44 -12.49 -17.75
C LEU A 156 2.65 -11.60 -17.53
N ILE A 157 2.65 -10.40 -18.08
CA ILE A 157 3.74 -9.43 -17.93
C ILE A 157 3.20 -8.16 -17.33
N LEU A 158 3.86 -7.64 -16.30
CA LEU A 158 3.60 -6.27 -15.83
C LEU A 158 4.25 -5.28 -16.78
N GLU A 159 3.41 -4.58 -17.53
CA GLU A 159 3.80 -3.59 -18.54
C GLU A 159 3.81 -2.17 -17.98
N GLU A 160 2.81 -1.84 -17.15
CA GLU A 160 2.71 -0.54 -16.49
C GLU A 160 2.55 -0.72 -14.99
N PHE A 161 3.22 0.14 -14.23
CA PHE A 161 3.11 0.14 -12.77
C PHE A 161 3.16 1.56 -12.23
N GLU A 162 2.16 1.89 -11.43
CA GLU A 162 2.11 3.13 -10.64
C GLU A 162 2.04 2.76 -9.15
N PRO A 163 3.17 2.82 -8.42
CA PRO A 163 3.17 2.55 -7.00
C PRO A 163 2.38 3.60 -6.21
N PHE A 164 1.71 3.14 -5.15
CA PHE A 164 0.99 3.96 -4.19
C PHE A 164 1.95 4.55 -3.16
N GLN A 165 2.87 5.36 -3.66
CA GLN A 165 3.87 6.04 -2.86
C GLN A 165 3.61 7.54 -2.82
N VAL A 166 3.89 8.13 -1.66
CA VAL A 166 4.09 9.58 -1.57
C VAL A 166 5.49 9.83 -2.13
N TYR A 167 5.58 10.13 -3.42
CA TYR A 167 6.85 10.15 -4.17
C TYR A 167 7.89 11.14 -3.63
N ASN A 168 7.45 12.23 -2.98
CA ASN A 168 8.34 13.20 -2.35
C ASN A 168 7.73 13.63 -1.02
N ILE A 169 8.27 13.09 0.08
CA ILE A 169 8.03 13.66 1.41
C ILE A 169 9.06 14.76 1.59
N ASP A 170 8.65 16.02 1.45
CA ASP A 170 9.50 17.13 1.87
C ASP A 170 9.41 17.28 3.39
N VAL A 171 10.47 16.83 4.07
CA VAL A 171 10.57 16.92 5.52
C VAL A 171 10.53 18.38 5.99
N ASN A 172 11.04 19.33 5.18
CA ASN A 172 11.07 20.74 5.55
C ASN A 172 9.65 21.29 5.73
N THR A 173 8.70 20.93 4.85
CA THR A 173 7.27 21.25 5.03
C THR A 173 6.75 20.87 6.43
N PHE A 174 7.14 19.71 6.97
CA PHE A 174 6.73 19.30 8.33
C PHE A 174 7.48 20.04 9.43
N VAL A 175 8.77 20.35 9.22
CA VAL A 175 9.58 21.15 10.14
C VAL A 175 9.04 22.57 10.26
N GLU A 176 8.73 23.21 9.14
CA GLU A 176 8.12 24.55 9.11
C GLU A 176 6.73 24.52 9.74
N GLY A 177 5.89 23.58 9.31
CA GLY A 177 4.54 23.42 9.86
C GLY A 177 4.54 23.18 11.37
N ARG A 178 5.56 22.50 11.93
CA ARG A 178 5.68 22.27 13.38
C ARG A 178 5.69 23.57 14.19
N TYR A 179 6.28 24.66 13.69
CA TYR A 179 6.36 25.93 14.42
C TYR A 179 4.99 26.56 14.69
N GLU A 180 3.99 26.20 13.89
CA GLU A 180 2.62 26.68 14.06
C GLU A 180 1.90 26.00 15.23
N PHE A 181 2.40 24.86 15.74
CA PHE A 181 1.73 24.07 16.78
C PHE A 181 2.43 24.19 18.13
N SER A 182 1.65 24.17 19.22
CA SER A 182 2.22 23.85 20.53
C SER A 182 2.65 22.38 20.58
N THR A 183 3.54 22.02 21.51
CA THR A 183 3.96 20.62 21.70
C THR A 183 2.78 19.69 21.96
N ARG A 184 1.75 20.15 22.70
CA ARG A 184 0.54 19.35 22.97
C ARG A 184 -0.29 19.13 21.71
N GLU A 185 -0.52 20.17 20.92
CA GLU A 185 -1.24 20.05 19.65
C GLU A 185 -0.49 19.16 18.66
N TRP A 186 0.85 19.25 18.62
CA TRP A 186 1.66 18.41 17.76
C TRP A 186 1.55 16.92 18.13
N ILE A 187 1.59 16.60 19.42
CA ILE A 187 1.38 15.23 19.91
C ILE A 187 -0.03 14.74 19.54
N ASP A 188 -1.04 15.60 19.68
CA ASP A 188 -2.41 15.24 19.31
C ASP A 188 -2.55 15.00 17.79
N LEU A 189 -1.88 15.80 16.96
CA LEU A 189 -1.77 15.57 15.53
C LEU A 189 -1.10 14.23 15.23
N LEU A 190 0.05 13.93 15.83
CA LEU A 190 0.74 12.64 15.62
C LEU A 190 -0.13 11.44 16.01
N VAL A 191 -0.81 11.51 17.17
CA VAL A 191 -1.75 10.46 17.63
C VAL A 191 -2.92 10.30 16.64
N LYS A 192 -3.41 11.41 16.10
CA LYS A 192 -4.46 11.41 15.07
C LYS A 192 -3.95 10.82 13.74
N SER A 193 -2.72 11.13 13.35
CA SER A 193 -2.06 10.60 12.15
C SER A 193 -1.89 9.09 12.20
N ILE A 194 -1.65 8.50 13.38
CA ILE A 194 -1.63 7.04 13.54
C ILE A 194 -3.03 6.40 13.65
N GLY A 195 -4.09 7.19 13.46
CA GLY A 195 -5.48 6.71 13.38
C GLY A 195 -6.20 6.57 14.72
N LEU A 196 -5.69 7.20 15.78
CA LEU A 196 -6.28 7.17 17.14
C LEU A 196 -6.95 8.51 17.49
N ASN A 197 -7.91 8.48 18.40
CA ASN A 197 -8.54 9.70 18.91
C ASN A 197 -7.73 10.26 20.10
N PRO A 198 -7.04 11.41 20.00
CA PRO A 198 -6.25 11.94 21.11
C PRO A 198 -7.10 12.32 22.35
N SER A 199 -8.41 12.58 22.21
CA SER A 199 -9.23 13.04 23.34
C SER A 199 -9.47 11.97 24.41
N VAL A 200 -9.26 10.68 24.10
CA VAL A 200 -9.52 9.57 25.04
C VAL A 200 -8.27 9.13 25.81
N TYR A 201 -7.12 9.77 25.56
CA TYR A 201 -5.84 9.40 26.16
C TYR A 201 -5.28 10.53 27.03
N SER A 202 -4.69 10.17 28.16
CA SER A 202 -3.85 11.08 28.93
C SER A 202 -2.56 11.41 28.18
N PHE A 203 -1.87 12.49 28.59
CA PHE A 203 -0.60 12.87 27.98
C PHE A 203 0.44 11.73 28.00
N ARG A 204 0.57 11.03 29.14
CA ARG A 204 1.46 9.87 29.26
C ARG A 204 1.09 8.75 28.30
N GLN A 205 -0.20 8.43 28.15
CA GLN A 205 -0.67 7.41 27.22
C GLN A 205 -0.35 7.78 25.77
N LYS A 206 -0.52 9.05 25.38
CA LYS A 206 -0.16 9.53 24.04
C LYS A 206 1.32 9.31 23.74
N LEU A 207 2.22 9.65 24.68
CA LEU A 207 3.65 9.43 24.52
C LEU A 207 4.00 7.94 24.37
N LEU A 208 3.39 7.06 25.17
CA LEU A 208 3.60 5.61 25.06
C LEU A 208 3.10 5.05 23.72
N LEU A 209 1.99 5.57 23.20
CA LEU A 209 1.49 5.18 21.88
C LEU A 209 2.44 5.60 20.76
N LEU A 210 2.99 6.82 20.84
CA LEU A 210 3.98 7.30 19.87
C LEU A 210 5.32 6.55 19.98
N PHE A 211 5.69 6.09 21.18
CA PHE A 211 6.91 5.30 21.38
C PHE A 211 6.93 3.99 20.57
N ARG A 212 5.75 3.43 20.25
CA ARG A 212 5.64 2.27 19.35
C ARG A 212 6.15 2.54 17.93
N LEU A 213 6.33 3.81 17.54
CA LEU A 213 6.87 4.18 16.24
C LEU A 213 8.40 4.18 16.21
N VAL A 214 9.08 4.18 17.37
CA VAL A 214 10.54 4.29 17.44
C VAL A 214 11.25 3.20 16.61
N PRO A 215 10.85 1.91 16.65
CA PRO A 215 11.48 0.88 15.81
C PRO A 215 11.33 1.10 14.29
N LEU A 216 10.42 1.99 13.86
CA LEU A 216 10.21 2.31 12.45
C LEU A 216 11.09 3.45 11.95
N VAL A 217 11.66 4.25 12.87
CA VAL A 217 12.45 5.45 12.52
C VAL A 217 13.89 5.37 13.02
N GLU A 218 14.16 4.59 14.06
CA GLU A 218 15.49 4.36 14.61
C GLU A 218 15.93 2.90 14.40
N GLY A 219 17.12 2.74 13.80
CA GLY A 219 17.73 1.42 13.63
C GLY A 219 18.17 0.82 14.97
N ASN A 220 18.25 -0.51 15.03
CA ASN A 220 18.72 -1.26 16.21
C ASN A 220 17.89 -1.08 17.49
N VAL A 221 16.63 -0.63 17.38
CA VAL A 221 15.70 -0.56 18.51
C VAL A 221 14.84 -1.82 18.57
N ASN A 222 14.95 -2.55 19.67
CA ASN A 222 14.09 -3.69 19.98
C ASN A 222 13.05 -3.27 21.04
N LEU A 223 11.77 -3.53 20.77
CA LEU A 223 10.67 -3.20 21.66
C LEU A 223 9.91 -4.47 22.05
N LEU A 224 9.65 -4.66 23.34
CA LEU A 224 8.73 -5.68 23.85
C LEU A 224 7.52 -5.01 24.49
N GLU A 225 6.33 -5.29 23.97
CA GLU A 225 5.07 -4.82 24.55
C GLU A 225 4.23 -5.98 25.07
N LEU A 226 4.12 -6.09 26.39
CA LEU A 226 3.28 -7.08 27.06
C LEU A 226 1.89 -6.51 27.32
N GLY A 227 0.85 -7.28 27.01
CA GLY A 227 -0.51 -6.93 27.42
C GLY A 227 -1.57 -7.90 26.90
N PRO A 228 -2.83 -7.73 27.32
CA PRO A 228 -3.94 -8.61 26.94
C PRO A 228 -4.17 -8.67 25.43
N ARG A 229 -4.92 -9.67 24.96
CA ARG A 229 -5.37 -9.74 23.57
C ARG A 229 -6.26 -8.53 23.22
N ALA A 230 -6.34 -8.20 21.93
CA ALA A 230 -7.20 -7.13 21.39
C ALA A 230 -6.90 -5.68 21.83
N THR A 231 -5.72 -5.39 22.41
CA THR A 231 -5.34 -4.00 22.77
C THR A 231 -4.73 -3.18 21.62
N GLY A 232 -4.91 -3.60 20.37
CA GLY A 232 -4.40 -2.89 19.19
C GLY A 232 -2.88 -2.91 19.01
N LYS A 233 -2.13 -3.79 19.71
CA LYS A 233 -0.65 -3.92 19.58
C LYS A 233 -0.20 -4.07 18.14
N THR A 234 -0.82 -5.01 17.43
CA THR A 234 -0.49 -5.30 16.03
C THR A 234 -1.11 -4.29 15.06
N TYR A 235 -2.15 -3.57 15.49
CA TYR A 235 -2.93 -2.69 14.62
C TYR A 235 -2.07 -1.56 14.05
N LEU A 236 -1.27 -0.89 14.89
CA LEU A 236 -0.41 0.21 14.45
C LEU A 236 0.51 -0.23 13.31
N TYR A 237 1.26 -1.30 13.56
CA TYR A 237 2.22 -1.88 12.63
C TYR A 237 1.61 -2.32 11.29
N ARG A 238 0.39 -2.89 11.29
CA ARG A 238 -0.31 -3.24 10.03
C ARG A 238 -0.70 -2.04 9.18
N ASN A 239 -0.96 -0.89 9.80
CA ASN A 239 -1.67 0.20 9.16
C ASN A 239 -0.79 1.42 8.86
N ILE A 240 0.39 1.52 9.47
CA ILE A 240 1.23 2.72 9.37
C ILE A 240 2.36 2.63 8.34
N SER A 241 2.89 1.44 8.10
CA SER A 241 4.04 1.28 7.23
C SER A 241 3.97 -0.04 6.49
N TYR A 242 4.20 0.06 5.19
CA TYR A 242 4.39 -1.07 4.30
C TYR A 242 5.55 -1.98 4.73
N TYR A 243 6.59 -1.42 5.35
CA TYR A 243 7.80 -2.15 5.72
C TYR A 243 7.65 -3.02 6.97
N THR A 244 6.47 -3.02 7.60
CA THR A 244 6.27 -3.83 8.78
C THR A 244 5.78 -5.22 8.41
N ARG A 245 6.55 -6.24 8.77
CA ARG A 245 6.11 -7.64 8.70
C ARG A 245 5.68 -8.10 10.08
N ILE A 246 4.55 -8.81 10.13
CA ILE A 246 3.99 -9.33 11.37
C ILE A 246 4.00 -10.84 11.31
N TYR A 247 4.71 -11.43 12.25
CA TYR A 247 4.69 -12.86 12.50
C TYR A 247 3.73 -13.10 13.67
N ALA A 248 2.57 -13.70 13.37
CA ALA A 248 1.67 -14.16 14.41
C ALA A 248 2.11 -15.56 14.85
N GLY A 249 2.57 -15.70 16.09
CA GLY A 249 2.79 -17.01 16.72
C GLY A 249 1.49 -17.50 17.37
N GLY A 250 1.04 -18.70 17.00
CA GLY A 250 -0.13 -19.35 17.58
C GLY A 250 -0.96 -20.08 16.52
N THR A 251 -0.73 -21.38 16.40
CA THR A 251 -1.70 -22.35 15.88
C THR A 251 -2.91 -22.46 16.79
#